data_AF-A0A1H3XWN8-F1
#
_entry.id   AF-A0A1H3XWN8-F1
#
_cell.length_a   1.000
_cell.length_b   1.000
_cell.length_c   1.000
_cell.angle_alpha   90.00
_cell.angle_beta   90.00
_cell.angle_gamma   90.00
#
_symmetry.space_group_name_H-M   'P 1'
#
loop_
_entity.id
_entity.type
_entity.pdbx_description
1 polymer ?
#
loop_
_entity_poly.entity_id
_entity_poly.type
_entity_poly.pdbx_seq_one_letter_code
_entity_poly.pdbx_strand_id
1 'polypeptide(L)'
;MKFIHKAPLSVLLLVTGVILTILALEGRRYGYKDYELHLLRQPAFTVVFEGLHDRVFPWGKKTSAAEEEAEALLAEDASEENKSAGGATDLVADDAATEAVTEEVAAPHVNLTIPDGVNNPVVPAIDYGNSNSAYLSKEGMRWEKDMEGIFATDGTYYQLQAVDDGYFADAIFIGDSRTEGLYVYSSMKYLTTFDAKDSATIYTIYDKALDYYDIDGTSGEKTAMEALQEKQYRKVYFSVGINELGMPTEDYFEKYKEFVKVIRKLQPDAIIYVQGIMHVTASYAQANDVYNNTNIVDKNTAIATLANGRDIFYIDMNSAVCDADGNVPEDISYDGIHLKASAYETWHEFLRQNAIVRTDEDWKPQVTEAPATADTIAAEGGTTGDTAAATAVETDTTTLSPEGSQAATPDSTTGNNVSAESNVSAGDNGIAVGNVSGGGNVPAAGNEAAQAANGTE
;
A
#
# COMPACT_ATOMS: atom_id res chain seq x y z
N MET A 1 44.21 31.46 -33.29
CA MET A 1 43.52 30.18 -33.04
C MET A 1 43.55 29.26 -34.28
N LYS A 2 44.72 28.72 -34.66
CA LYS A 2 44.85 27.78 -35.82
C LYS A 2 45.14 26.32 -35.42
N PHE A 3 45.22 26.03 -34.12
CA PHE A 3 45.47 24.68 -33.59
C PHE A 3 44.18 23.87 -33.32
N ILE A 4 43.03 24.54 -33.11
CA ILE A 4 41.76 23.92 -32.73
C ILE A 4 41.17 23.07 -33.88
N HIS A 5 41.44 23.41 -35.14
CA HIS A 5 40.95 22.65 -36.31
C HIS A 5 41.73 21.36 -36.62
N LYS A 6 42.85 21.09 -35.94
CA LYS A 6 43.71 19.93 -36.26
C LYS A 6 43.51 18.72 -35.33
N ALA A 7 42.74 18.87 -34.25
CA ALA A 7 42.52 17.81 -33.26
C ALA A 7 41.08 17.84 -32.71
N PRO A 8 40.07 17.56 -33.55
CA PRO A 8 38.66 17.66 -33.16
C PRO A 8 38.31 16.75 -31.96
N LEU A 9 38.94 15.57 -31.87
CA LEU A 9 38.75 14.64 -30.76
C LEU A 9 39.27 15.20 -29.43
N SER A 10 40.44 15.86 -29.43
CA SER A 10 41.01 16.44 -28.21
C SER A 10 40.20 17.64 -27.71
N VAL A 11 39.64 18.42 -28.63
CA VAL A 11 38.72 19.52 -28.29
C VAL A 11 37.42 18.98 -27.71
N LEU A 12 36.86 17.92 -28.31
CA LEU A 12 35.68 17.24 -27.80
C LEU A 12 35.91 16.70 -26.38
N LEU A 13 37.01 15.98 -26.14
CA LEU A 13 37.34 15.45 -24.81
C LEU A 13 37.50 16.55 -23.76
N LEU A 14 38.13 17.68 -24.11
CA LEU A 14 38.25 18.83 -23.22
C LEU A 14 36.88 19.45 -22.90
N VAL A 15 36.02 19.63 -23.91
CA VAL A 15 34.67 20.17 -23.72
C VAL A 15 33.82 19.24 -22.85
N THR A 16 33.84 17.93 -23.13
CA THR A 16 33.13 16.93 -22.31
C THR A 16 33.64 16.92 -20.88
N GLY A 17 34.95 16.98 -20.66
CA GLY A 17 35.54 17.07 -19.32
C GLY A 17 35.10 18.31 -18.54
N VAL A 18 34.97 19.46 -19.21
CA VAL A 18 34.44 20.69 -18.60
C VAL A 18 32.96 20.55 -18.26
N ILE A 19 32.15 20.00 -19.16
CA ILE A 19 30.71 19.77 -18.91
C ILE A 19 30.51 18.84 -17.71
N LEU A 20 31.21 17.71 -17.67
CA LEU A 20 31.12 16.77 -16.55
C LEU A 20 31.63 17.38 -15.24
N THR A 21 32.63 18.26 -15.29
CA THR A 21 33.09 19.00 -14.11
C THR A 21 32.03 19.97 -13.60
N ILE A 22 31.33 20.68 -14.49
CA ILE A 22 30.22 21.56 -14.12
C ILE A 22 29.08 20.73 -13.51
N LEU A 23 28.73 19.59 -14.12
CA LEU A 23 27.71 18.67 -13.59
C LEU A 23 28.09 18.12 -12.21
N ALA A 24 29.35 17.76 -11.99
CA ALA A 24 29.84 17.34 -10.68
C ALA A 24 29.64 18.44 -9.63
N LEU A 25 30.00 19.68 -9.96
CA LEU A 25 29.92 20.83 -9.04
C LEU A 25 28.47 21.26 -8.77
N GLU A 26 27.63 21.32 -9.80
CA GLU A 26 26.22 21.70 -9.65
C GLU A 26 25.44 20.59 -8.93
N GLY A 27 25.78 19.33 -9.20
CA GLY A 27 25.19 18.18 -8.53
C GLY A 27 25.45 18.13 -7.03
N ARG A 28 26.47 18.83 -6.52
CA ARG A 28 26.71 18.94 -5.06
C ARG A 28 25.62 19.70 -4.32
N ARG A 29 24.77 20.45 -5.02
CA ARG A 29 23.58 21.08 -4.44
C ARG A 29 22.42 20.11 -4.27
N TYR A 30 22.51 18.94 -4.90
CA TYR A 30 21.49 17.89 -4.92
C TYR A 30 22.15 16.53 -4.58
N GLY A 31 22.21 15.59 -5.51
CA GLY A 31 22.63 14.21 -5.28
C GLY A 31 24.09 14.01 -4.88
N TYR A 32 24.99 14.92 -5.23
CA TYR A 32 26.43 14.81 -4.93
C TYR A 32 26.87 15.56 -3.67
N LYS A 33 25.93 15.90 -2.77
CA LYS A 33 26.23 16.67 -1.56
C LYS A 33 27.34 16.02 -0.71
N ASP A 34 27.31 14.70 -0.61
CA ASP A 34 28.16 13.90 0.29
C ASP A 34 29.42 13.32 -0.40
N TYR A 35 29.61 13.55 -1.70
CA TYR A 35 30.81 13.08 -2.42
C TYR A 35 32.02 13.99 -2.16
N GLU A 36 33.16 13.41 -1.78
CA GLU A 36 34.38 14.15 -1.49
C GLU A 36 35.16 14.52 -2.77
N LEU A 37 35.43 15.81 -2.94
CA LEU A 37 36.28 16.30 -4.04
C LEU A 37 37.75 16.26 -3.65
N HIS A 38 38.44 15.20 -4.06
CA HIS A 38 39.90 15.15 -3.96
C HIS A 38 40.59 15.79 -5.17
N LEU A 39 40.48 17.12 -5.30
CA LEU A 39 40.99 17.89 -6.46
C LEU A 39 42.50 17.70 -6.77
N LEU A 40 43.28 17.25 -5.80
CA LEU A 40 44.72 16.96 -5.93
C LEU A 40 45.02 15.52 -6.36
N ARG A 41 44.06 14.60 -6.21
CA ARG A 41 44.21 13.16 -6.52
C ARG A 41 43.39 12.74 -7.72
N GLN A 42 42.24 13.36 -7.96
CA GLN A 42 41.36 13.08 -9.08
C GLN A 42 40.67 14.33 -9.63
N PRO A 43 40.41 14.38 -10.95
CA PRO A 43 39.59 15.44 -11.54
C PRO A 43 38.18 15.47 -10.94
N ALA A 44 37.61 16.65 -10.74
CA ALA A 44 36.27 16.79 -10.13
C ALA A 44 35.15 16.04 -10.87
N PHE A 45 35.29 15.84 -12.19
CA PHE A 45 34.31 15.09 -12.97
C PHE A 45 34.21 13.60 -12.59
N THR A 46 35.19 13.01 -11.87
CA THR A 46 35.12 11.60 -11.45
C THR A 46 33.93 11.34 -10.53
N VAL A 47 33.49 12.34 -9.77
CA VAL A 47 32.28 12.29 -8.94
C VAL A 47 31.03 11.96 -9.77
N VAL A 48 30.97 12.36 -11.04
CA VAL A 48 29.85 11.98 -11.92
C VAL A 48 29.85 10.48 -12.20
N PHE A 49 31.03 9.87 -12.31
CA PHE A 49 31.16 8.43 -12.56
C PHE A 49 31.01 7.60 -11.28
N GLU A 50 31.48 8.11 -10.15
CA GLU A 50 31.21 7.54 -8.82
C GLU A 50 29.70 7.59 -8.53
N GLY A 51 29.06 8.75 -8.73
CA GLY A 51 27.62 8.89 -8.64
C GLY A 51 26.86 7.94 -9.56
N LEU A 52 27.26 7.84 -10.84
CA LEU A 52 26.64 6.91 -11.78
C LEU A 52 26.83 5.43 -11.37
N HIS A 53 27.98 5.06 -10.82
CA HIS A 53 28.23 3.73 -10.27
C HIS A 53 27.31 3.43 -9.08
N ASP A 54 27.10 4.43 -8.22
CA ASP A 54 26.25 4.34 -7.03
C ASP A 54 24.76 4.64 -7.34
N ARG A 55 24.40 4.78 -8.63
CA ARG A 55 23.06 5.16 -9.12
C ARG A 55 22.53 6.50 -8.60
N VAL A 56 23.40 7.35 -8.06
CA VAL A 56 23.09 8.72 -7.66
C VAL A 56 23.33 9.66 -8.84
N PHE A 57 22.28 10.36 -9.27
CA PHE A 57 22.39 11.33 -10.37
C PHE A 57 22.67 12.75 -9.85
N PRO A 58 23.28 13.64 -10.67
CA PRO A 58 23.60 15.01 -10.25
C PRO A 58 22.36 15.81 -9.85
N TRP A 59 21.19 15.44 -10.37
CA TRP A 59 19.89 16.05 -10.10
C TRP A 59 18.97 15.15 -9.26
N GLY A 60 19.39 13.93 -8.92
CA GLY A 60 18.64 13.01 -8.08
C GLY A 60 18.86 13.33 -6.60
N LYS A 61 17.90 12.98 -5.74
CA LYS A 61 18.20 12.82 -4.32
C LYS A 61 18.98 11.51 -4.15
N LYS A 62 19.84 11.43 -3.14
CA LYS A 62 20.40 10.12 -2.74
C LYS A 62 19.21 9.24 -2.34
N THR A 63 19.09 8.06 -2.94
CA THR A 63 18.15 7.02 -2.50
C THR A 63 18.38 6.77 -1.02
N SER A 64 17.32 6.73 -0.23
CA SER A 64 17.45 6.54 1.21
C SER A 64 17.80 5.08 1.54
N ALA A 65 18.27 4.82 2.77
CA ALA A 65 18.53 3.45 3.20
C ALA A 65 17.25 2.59 3.19
N ALA A 66 16.10 3.17 3.51
CA ALA A 66 14.81 2.48 3.49
C ALA A 66 14.35 2.19 2.04
N GLU A 67 14.57 3.12 1.11
CA GLU A 67 14.33 2.87 -0.32
C GLU A 67 15.31 1.83 -0.89
N GLU A 68 16.59 1.86 -0.51
CA GLU A 68 17.58 0.84 -0.90
C GLU A 68 17.19 -0.55 -0.36
N GLU A 69 16.69 -0.63 0.88
CA GLU A 69 16.19 -1.88 1.46
C GLU A 69 14.92 -2.36 0.78
N ALA A 70 13.98 -1.47 0.47
CA ALA A 70 12.79 -1.78 -0.31
C ALA A 70 13.15 -2.28 -1.72
N GLU A 71 14.08 -1.62 -2.41
CA GLU A 71 14.58 -2.06 -3.71
C GLU A 71 15.30 -3.42 -3.61
N ALA A 72 16.07 -3.65 -2.56
CA ALA A 72 16.72 -4.95 -2.31
C ALA A 72 15.68 -6.06 -2.07
N LEU A 73 14.65 -5.80 -1.26
CA LEU A 73 13.52 -6.70 -1.06
C LEU A 73 12.88 -7.05 -2.41
N LEU A 74 12.62 -6.06 -3.28
CA LEU A 74 12.01 -6.30 -4.59
C LEU A 74 12.95 -7.02 -5.57
N ALA A 75 14.26 -6.79 -5.51
CA ALA A 75 15.25 -7.37 -6.42
C ALA A 75 15.50 -8.87 -6.20
N GLU A 76 15.23 -9.41 -5.00
CA GLU A 76 15.37 -10.85 -4.73
C GLU A 76 14.49 -11.70 -5.67
N ASP A 77 13.25 -11.28 -5.96
CA ASP A 77 12.32 -12.01 -6.85
C ASP A 77 12.80 -12.09 -8.30
N ALA A 78 13.30 -10.97 -8.84
CA ALA A 78 13.81 -10.93 -10.21
C ALA A 78 14.98 -11.92 -10.43
N SER A 79 15.65 -12.34 -9.34
CA SER A 79 16.70 -13.35 -9.37
C SER A 79 16.20 -14.78 -9.16
N GLU A 80 15.05 -14.97 -8.50
CA GLU A 80 14.43 -16.28 -8.27
C GLU A 80 13.53 -16.70 -9.45
N GLU A 81 12.75 -15.79 -10.03
CA GLU A 81 11.97 -16.01 -11.26
C GLU A 81 12.89 -16.46 -12.41
N ASN A 82 14.08 -15.86 -12.52
CA ASN A 82 15.06 -16.20 -13.56
C ASN A 82 15.75 -17.56 -13.33
N LYS A 83 15.75 -18.09 -12.09
CA LYS A 83 16.24 -19.45 -11.79
C LYS A 83 15.18 -20.51 -12.09
N SER A 84 13.89 -20.19 -11.97
CA SER A 84 12.81 -21.10 -12.36
C SER A 84 12.69 -21.27 -13.89
N ALA A 85 13.16 -20.28 -14.67
CA ALA A 85 13.12 -20.31 -16.14
C ALA A 85 14.39 -20.89 -16.80
N GLY A 86 15.46 -21.17 -16.04
CA GLY A 86 16.80 -21.47 -16.58
C GLY A 86 17.34 -22.84 -16.20
N GLY A 87 16.67 -23.92 -16.59
CA GLY A 87 17.03 -25.30 -16.21
C GLY A 87 17.20 -26.27 -17.38
N ALA A 88 18.05 -25.97 -18.36
CA ALA A 88 18.85 -26.93 -19.12
C ALA A 88 19.49 -26.25 -20.34
N THR A 89 20.82 -26.23 -20.40
CA THR A 89 21.58 -26.80 -21.53
C THR A 89 23.07 -26.67 -21.20
N ASP A 90 23.73 -27.80 -20.96
CA ASP A 90 25.15 -27.91 -21.26
C ASP A 90 25.34 -29.06 -22.26
N LEU A 91 26.27 -28.82 -23.19
CA LEU A 91 26.91 -29.71 -24.14
C LEU A 91 26.39 -29.83 -25.59
N VAL A 92 27.16 -29.11 -26.43
CA VAL A 92 27.84 -29.50 -27.68
C VAL A 92 27.10 -29.25 -29.00
N ALA A 93 27.77 -28.42 -29.80
CA ALA A 93 27.50 -28.09 -31.18
C ALA A 93 27.58 -29.30 -32.12
N ASP A 94 26.64 -29.40 -33.05
CA ASP A 94 26.97 -29.51 -34.48
C ASP A 94 25.81 -28.99 -35.36
N ASP A 95 26.21 -28.53 -36.53
CA ASP A 95 25.50 -27.75 -37.54
C ASP A 95 24.43 -28.57 -38.30
N ALA A 96 23.23 -28.00 -38.51
CA ALA A 96 22.45 -28.09 -39.75
C ALA A 96 20.98 -27.69 -39.54
N ALA A 97 20.53 -26.74 -40.36
CA ALA A 97 19.18 -26.22 -40.47
C ALA A 97 18.08 -27.29 -40.60
N THR A 98 17.01 -27.11 -39.83
CA THR A 98 15.62 -27.31 -40.29
C THR A 98 14.69 -26.62 -39.28
N GLU A 99 13.95 -25.61 -39.73
CA GLU A 99 12.89 -24.98 -38.95
C GLU A 99 11.77 -26.00 -38.69
N ALA A 100 11.75 -26.55 -37.49
CA ALA A 100 10.56 -27.16 -36.91
C ALA A 100 10.02 -26.16 -35.88
N VAL A 101 8.88 -25.56 -36.20
CA VAL A 101 8.08 -24.76 -35.27
C VAL A 101 7.67 -25.70 -34.13
N THR A 102 8.37 -25.62 -33.00
CA THR A 102 7.86 -26.09 -31.73
C THR A 102 6.87 -25.04 -31.24
N GLU A 103 5.58 -25.32 -31.39
CA GLU A 103 4.56 -24.68 -30.55
C GLU A 103 4.90 -25.03 -29.10
N GLU A 104 5.53 -24.10 -28.41
CA GLU A 104 5.51 -24.04 -26.96
C GLU A 104 4.05 -23.82 -26.56
N VAL A 105 3.38 -24.89 -26.14
CA VAL A 105 2.04 -24.80 -25.56
C VAL A 105 2.21 -24.14 -24.20
N ALA A 106 2.21 -22.81 -24.20
CA ALA A 106 2.03 -22.02 -22.99
C ALA A 106 0.78 -22.56 -22.28
N ALA A 107 0.91 -22.87 -21.00
CA ALA A 107 -0.22 -23.30 -20.18
C ALA A 107 -1.38 -22.31 -20.38
N PRO A 108 -2.63 -22.78 -20.54
CA PRO A 108 -3.74 -21.88 -20.79
C PRO A 108 -3.88 -20.92 -19.61
N HIS A 109 -3.57 -19.64 -19.81
CA HIS A 109 -3.93 -18.58 -18.88
C HIS A 109 -5.45 -18.60 -18.76
N VAL A 110 -5.96 -19.22 -17.70
CA VAL A 110 -7.39 -19.18 -17.38
C VAL A 110 -7.69 -17.71 -17.09
N ASN A 111 -8.45 -17.06 -17.98
CA ASN A 111 -8.84 -15.67 -17.81
C ASN A 111 -9.93 -15.58 -16.73
N LEU A 112 -9.50 -15.71 -15.47
CA LEU A 112 -10.36 -15.59 -14.31
C LEU A 112 -10.71 -14.11 -14.12
N THR A 113 -12.02 -13.82 -14.08
CA THR A 113 -12.51 -12.48 -13.77
C THR A 113 -12.94 -12.46 -12.31
N ILE A 114 -12.41 -11.52 -11.55
CA ILE A 114 -12.78 -11.32 -10.13
C ILE A 114 -14.30 -11.04 -10.06
N PRO A 115 -15.09 -11.84 -9.32
CA PRO A 115 -16.53 -11.64 -9.19
C PRO A 115 -16.92 -10.31 -8.51
N ASP A 116 -18.15 -9.86 -8.76
CA ASP A 116 -18.75 -8.74 -8.04
C ASP A 116 -18.82 -9.01 -6.53
N GLY A 117 -18.65 -7.97 -5.72
CA GLY A 117 -18.66 -8.07 -4.25
C GLY A 117 -17.35 -8.54 -3.62
N VAL A 118 -16.36 -8.91 -4.42
CA VAL A 118 -14.99 -9.18 -3.95
C VAL A 118 -14.23 -7.89 -3.67
N ASN A 119 -14.39 -6.90 -4.56
CA ASN A 119 -13.86 -5.54 -4.39
C ASN A 119 -15.01 -4.53 -4.48
N ASN A 120 -14.81 -3.33 -3.95
CA ASN A 120 -15.68 -2.22 -4.31
C ASN A 120 -15.41 -1.76 -5.75
N PRO A 121 -16.41 -1.25 -6.47
CA PRO A 121 -16.15 -0.47 -7.68
C PRO A 121 -15.50 0.86 -7.31
N VAL A 122 -14.69 1.41 -8.23
CA VAL A 122 -14.28 2.82 -8.15
C VAL A 122 -15.51 3.70 -8.31
N VAL A 123 -15.70 4.62 -7.38
CA VAL A 123 -16.83 5.56 -7.41
C VAL A 123 -16.58 6.61 -8.49
N PRO A 124 -17.48 6.77 -9.47
CA PRO A 124 -17.32 7.78 -10.51
C PRO A 124 -17.57 9.19 -9.96
N ALA A 125 -17.12 10.21 -10.68
CA ALA A 125 -17.45 11.60 -10.42
C ALA A 125 -17.73 12.36 -11.72
N ILE A 126 -18.50 13.44 -11.63
CA ILE A 126 -18.68 14.38 -12.74
C ILE A 126 -17.33 15.01 -13.10
N ASP A 127 -17.01 14.99 -14.39
CA ASP A 127 -15.93 15.78 -14.96
C ASP A 127 -16.43 17.21 -15.25
N TYR A 128 -15.85 18.18 -14.55
CA TYR A 128 -16.15 19.60 -14.74
C TYR A 128 -15.41 20.23 -15.93
N GLY A 129 -14.58 19.46 -16.64
CA GLY A 129 -13.86 19.90 -17.83
C GLY A 129 -12.69 20.83 -17.55
N ASN A 130 -12.21 20.86 -16.30
CA ASN A 130 -11.09 21.69 -15.85
C ASN A 130 -9.82 20.89 -15.55
N SER A 131 -9.86 19.56 -15.62
CA SER A 131 -8.72 18.69 -15.26
C SER A 131 -7.55 18.83 -16.23
N ASN A 132 -6.36 18.93 -15.68
CA ASN A 132 -5.12 19.01 -16.43
C ASN A 132 -4.68 17.62 -16.90
N SER A 133 -4.76 17.38 -18.21
CA SER A 133 -4.44 16.09 -18.84
C SER A 133 -2.99 15.65 -18.68
N ALA A 134 -2.07 16.52 -18.22
CA ALA A 134 -0.69 16.13 -17.95
C ALA A 134 -0.56 15.20 -16.72
N TYR A 135 -1.57 15.17 -15.85
CA TYR A 135 -1.59 14.35 -14.64
C TYR A 135 -2.54 13.15 -14.72
N LEU A 136 -3.27 13.02 -15.83
CA LEU A 136 -4.18 11.91 -16.10
C LEU A 136 -3.48 10.83 -16.93
N SER A 137 -3.98 9.61 -16.83
CA SER A 137 -3.62 8.52 -17.73
C SER A 137 -3.78 8.94 -19.19
N LYS A 138 -2.86 8.49 -20.04
CA LYS A 138 -3.02 8.65 -21.49
C LYS A 138 -4.26 7.92 -21.99
N GLU A 139 -4.92 8.49 -22.99
CA GLU A 139 -6.10 7.87 -23.61
C GLU A 139 -5.79 6.45 -24.11
N GLY A 140 -6.66 5.50 -23.77
CA GLY A 140 -6.50 4.09 -24.14
C GLY A 140 -5.45 3.34 -23.32
N MET A 141 -4.79 4.00 -22.36
CA MET A 141 -3.93 3.33 -21.39
C MET A 141 -4.73 2.27 -20.64
N ARG A 142 -4.12 1.11 -20.47
CA ARG A 142 -4.61 0.02 -19.65
C ARG A 142 -3.58 -0.25 -18.59
N TRP A 143 -4.03 -0.25 -17.34
CA TRP A 143 -3.20 -0.65 -16.22
C TRP A 143 -2.95 -2.14 -16.28
N GLU A 144 -1.68 -2.50 -16.18
CA GLU A 144 -1.27 -3.89 -16.12
C GLU A 144 -1.86 -4.50 -14.85
N LYS A 145 -2.70 -5.51 -15.05
CA LYS A 145 -3.00 -6.49 -14.01
C LYS A 145 -1.82 -7.44 -14.08
N ASP A 146 -0.81 -7.22 -13.25
CA ASP A 146 0.33 -8.13 -13.15
C ASP A 146 -0.28 -9.53 -12.87
N MET A 147 -0.26 -10.43 -13.85
CA MET A 147 -0.94 -11.74 -13.74
C MET A 147 -0.03 -12.80 -13.13
N GLU A 148 1.15 -12.38 -12.67
CA GLU A 148 2.17 -13.22 -12.08
C GLU A 148 2.45 -12.78 -10.64
N GLY A 149 3.14 -13.65 -9.89
CA GLY A 149 3.45 -13.42 -8.49
C GLY A 149 2.21 -13.11 -7.64
N ILE A 150 2.31 -12.06 -6.84
CA ILE A 150 1.33 -11.73 -5.78
C ILE A 150 0.00 -11.18 -6.33
N PHE A 151 -0.04 -10.77 -7.60
CA PHE A 151 -1.21 -10.19 -8.24
C PHE A 151 -2.00 -11.23 -9.06
N ALA A 152 -1.45 -12.43 -9.22
CA ALA A 152 -2.09 -13.55 -9.87
C ALA A 152 -3.32 -14.05 -9.08
N THR A 153 -4.40 -14.34 -9.79
CA THR A 153 -5.58 -14.97 -9.20
C THR A 153 -5.41 -16.49 -9.17
N ASP A 154 -5.56 -17.11 -8.00
CA ASP A 154 -5.53 -18.58 -7.87
C ASP A 154 -6.90 -19.25 -8.11
N GLY A 155 -7.95 -18.44 -8.35
CA GLY A 155 -9.33 -18.89 -8.49
C GLY A 155 -10.11 -18.96 -7.17
N THR A 156 -9.47 -18.67 -6.04
CA THR A 156 -10.09 -18.51 -4.73
C THR A 156 -10.43 -17.04 -4.51
N TYR A 157 -11.70 -16.75 -4.18
CA TYR A 157 -12.15 -15.40 -3.90
C TYR A 157 -12.86 -15.31 -2.56
N TYR A 158 -12.70 -14.17 -1.91
CA TYR A 158 -13.46 -13.81 -0.71
C TYR A 158 -14.37 -12.63 -1.00
N GLN A 159 -15.53 -12.57 -0.34
CA GLN A 159 -16.49 -11.48 -0.51
C GLN A 159 -16.44 -10.52 0.67
N LEU A 160 -16.63 -9.24 0.38
CA LEU A 160 -16.77 -8.19 1.38
C LEU A 160 -18.03 -8.43 2.20
N GLN A 161 -17.91 -8.28 3.51
CA GLN A 161 -19.00 -8.49 4.44
C GLN A 161 -18.89 -7.58 5.67
N ALA A 162 -19.98 -7.55 6.45
CA ALA A 162 -20.07 -6.83 7.70
C ALA A 162 -19.30 -7.50 8.84
N VAL A 163 -18.64 -6.70 9.67
CA VAL A 163 -17.88 -7.12 10.87
C VAL A 163 -18.07 -6.14 12.03
N ASP A 164 -17.79 -6.61 13.24
CA ASP A 164 -17.73 -5.78 14.45
C ASP A 164 -16.31 -5.19 14.65
N ASP A 165 -16.19 -4.16 15.48
CA ASP A 165 -14.95 -3.43 15.78
C ASP A 165 -13.73 -4.31 16.12
N GLY A 166 -13.95 -5.45 16.79
CA GLY A 166 -12.89 -6.37 17.17
C GLY A 166 -12.10 -6.94 15.97
N TYR A 167 -12.66 -6.85 14.76
CA TYR A 167 -12.00 -7.26 13.53
C TYR A 167 -10.72 -6.45 13.22
N PHE A 168 -10.64 -5.18 13.66
CA PHE A 168 -9.50 -4.29 13.39
C PHE A 168 -8.35 -4.41 14.41
N ALA A 169 -8.50 -5.22 15.46
CA ALA A 169 -7.52 -5.30 16.55
C ALA A 169 -6.12 -5.79 16.14
N ASP A 170 -5.99 -6.44 14.98
CA ASP A 170 -4.75 -6.95 14.41
C ASP A 170 -4.40 -6.26 13.08
N ALA A 171 -4.98 -5.06 12.85
CA ALA A 171 -4.80 -4.27 11.65
C ALA A 171 -3.83 -3.08 11.87
N ILE A 172 -3.22 -2.62 10.79
CA ILE A 172 -2.53 -1.33 10.71
C ILE A 172 -3.14 -0.49 9.58
N PHE A 173 -3.32 0.80 9.86
CA PHE A 173 -3.73 1.82 8.89
C PHE A 173 -2.56 2.74 8.57
N ILE A 174 -2.07 2.70 7.33
CA ILE A 174 -0.95 3.49 6.84
C ILE A 174 -1.48 4.57 5.88
N GLY A 175 -1.16 5.84 6.12
CA GLY A 175 -1.64 6.88 5.22
C GLY A 175 -1.26 8.33 5.53
N ASP A 176 -2.01 9.24 4.93
CA ASP A 176 -1.84 10.69 5.04
C ASP A 176 -2.71 11.36 6.11
N SER A 177 -2.89 12.68 6.02
CA SER A 177 -3.72 13.51 6.92
C SER A 177 -5.15 12.99 7.07
N ARG A 178 -5.71 12.36 6.03
CA ARG A 178 -7.08 11.85 6.08
C ARG A 178 -7.14 10.56 6.90
N THR A 179 -6.12 9.71 6.79
CA THR A 179 -5.98 8.51 7.63
C THR A 179 -5.70 8.89 9.08
N GLU A 180 -4.91 9.94 9.32
CA GLU A 180 -4.74 10.52 10.67
C GLU A 180 -6.06 11.04 11.22
N GLY A 181 -6.85 11.75 10.41
CA GLY A 181 -8.19 12.19 10.79
C GLY A 181 -9.13 11.04 11.18
N LEU A 182 -9.00 9.88 10.53
CA LEU A 182 -9.75 8.66 10.91
C LEU A 182 -9.38 8.22 12.33
N TYR A 183 -8.10 8.19 12.69
CA TYR A 183 -7.66 7.90 14.06
C TYR A 183 -8.18 8.93 15.08
N VAL A 184 -8.08 10.22 14.76
CA VAL A 184 -8.37 11.30 15.71
C VAL A 184 -9.87 11.48 15.96
N TYR A 185 -10.69 11.34 14.91
CA TYR A 185 -12.09 11.78 14.95
C TYR A 185 -13.14 10.67 14.84
N SER A 186 -12.78 9.43 14.50
CA SER A 186 -13.70 8.28 14.54
C SER A 186 -13.61 7.51 15.85
N SER A 187 -14.47 6.51 16.03
CA SER A 187 -14.37 5.57 17.15
C SER A 187 -13.22 4.57 17.05
N MET A 188 -12.37 4.62 16.01
CA MET A 188 -11.26 3.67 15.79
C MET A 188 -10.05 3.91 16.70
N LYS A 189 -10.02 5.01 17.46
CA LYS A 189 -8.95 5.31 18.39
C LYS A 189 -8.75 4.18 19.40
N TYR A 190 -7.54 3.63 19.44
CA TYR A 190 -7.15 2.46 20.27
C TYR A 190 -7.85 1.13 19.91
N LEU A 191 -8.61 1.06 18.82
CA LEU A 191 -9.18 -0.20 18.31
C LEU A 191 -8.26 -0.92 17.32
N THR A 192 -7.32 -0.19 16.71
CA THR A 192 -6.38 -0.66 15.69
C THR A 192 -5.07 0.11 15.80
N THR A 193 -4.03 -0.37 15.11
CA THR A 193 -2.79 0.39 14.93
C THR A 193 -2.95 1.42 13.79
N PHE A 194 -2.39 2.62 13.96
CA PHE A 194 -2.27 3.66 12.95
C PHE A 194 -0.81 4.08 12.78
N ASP A 195 -0.43 4.36 11.54
CA ASP A 195 0.86 4.94 11.17
C ASP A 195 0.61 5.95 10.04
N ALA A 196 0.26 7.17 10.41
CA ALA A 196 -0.24 8.17 9.44
C ALA A 196 0.19 9.58 9.82
N LYS A 197 0.34 10.45 8.81
CA LYS A 197 0.71 11.85 9.05
C LYS A 197 0.35 12.76 7.90
N ASP A 198 0.07 14.01 8.24
CA ASP A 198 -0.04 15.11 7.28
C ASP A 198 1.02 15.08 6.17
N SER A 199 0.56 15.26 4.93
CA SER A 199 1.40 15.31 3.71
C SER A 199 2.25 14.06 3.49
N ALA A 200 1.90 12.90 4.04
CA ALA A 200 2.52 11.64 3.62
C ALA A 200 2.20 11.38 2.14
N THR A 201 3.17 10.84 1.42
CA THR A 201 3.05 10.49 0.01
C THR A 201 3.67 9.13 -0.26
N ILE A 202 3.30 8.47 -1.35
CA ILE A 202 3.92 7.21 -1.79
C ILE A 202 5.43 7.35 -2.03
N TYR A 203 5.90 8.55 -2.39
CA TYR A 203 7.32 8.86 -2.59
C TYR A 203 8.07 9.16 -1.29
N THR A 204 7.38 9.27 -0.16
CA THR A 204 7.99 9.56 1.14
C THR A 204 7.68 8.51 2.18
N ILE A 205 6.86 7.51 1.84
CA ILE A 205 6.30 6.54 2.78
C ILE A 205 7.37 5.68 3.46
N TYR A 206 8.51 5.46 2.80
CA TYR A 206 9.64 4.71 3.34
C TYR A 206 10.45 5.46 4.40
N ASP A 207 10.52 6.79 4.29
CA ASP A 207 11.48 7.61 5.05
C ASP A 207 10.84 8.58 6.02
N LYS A 208 9.59 8.97 5.72
CA LYS A 208 8.91 9.95 6.53
C LYS A 208 8.49 9.31 7.85
N ALA A 209 8.95 9.91 8.94
CA ALA A 209 8.43 9.65 10.27
C ALA A 209 6.93 10.04 10.32
N LEU A 210 6.08 9.01 10.37
CA LEU A 210 4.64 9.06 10.54
C LEU A 210 4.29 8.98 12.03
N ASP A 211 3.10 9.44 12.40
CA ASP A 211 2.67 9.37 13.79
C ASP A 211 2.07 7.99 14.04
N TYR A 212 2.77 7.20 14.85
CA TYR A 212 2.44 5.82 15.17
C TYR A 212 1.63 5.75 16.46
N TYR A 213 0.52 5.01 16.42
CA TYR A 213 -0.34 4.73 17.57
C TYR A 213 -0.77 3.27 17.57
N ASP A 214 -0.52 2.54 18.65
CA ASP A 214 -0.92 1.14 18.81
C ASP A 214 -2.07 0.97 19.83
N ILE A 215 -2.72 -0.20 19.78
CA ILE A 215 -3.88 -0.58 20.60
C ILE A 215 -3.56 -0.63 22.10
N ASP A 216 -2.30 -0.87 22.46
CA ASP A 216 -1.84 -0.92 23.86
C ASP A 216 -1.52 0.45 24.45
N GLY A 217 -1.70 1.52 23.65
CA GLY A 217 -1.40 2.90 24.01
C GLY A 217 0.04 3.32 23.69
N THR A 218 0.86 2.44 23.13
CA THR A 218 2.18 2.82 22.59
C THR A 218 1.99 3.86 21.49
N SER A 219 2.75 4.95 21.57
CA SER A 219 2.73 6.02 20.58
C SER A 219 4.12 6.57 20.34
N GLY A 220 4.40 7.04 19.13
CA GLY A 220 5.68 7.64 18.77
C GLY A 220 5.72 8.03 17.31
N GLU A 221 6.92 8.14 16.76
CA GLU A 221 7.13 8.30 15.33
C GLU A 221 7.77 7.03 14.77
N LYS A 222 7.28 6.56 13.62
CA LYS A 222 7.86 5.44 12.86
C LYS A 222 7.77 5.70 11.37
N THR A 223 8.64 5.12 10.57
CA THR A 223 8.35 4.96 9.14
C THR A 223 7.43 3.78 8.92
N ALA A 224 6.76 3.74 7.76
CA ALA A 224 5.93 2.58 7.40
C ALA A 224 6.75 1.28 7.35
N MET A 225 8.03 1.36 6.95
CA MET A 225 8.96 0.23 6.97
C MET A 225 9.19 -0.29 8.39
N GLU A 226 9.52 0.59 9.33
CA GLU A 226 9.73 0.22 10.74
C GLU A 226 8.47 -0.40 11.34
N ALA A 227 7.30 0.22 11.10
CA ALA A 227 6.02 -0.27 11.60
C ALA A 227 5.70 -1.69 11.08
N LEU A 228 5.95 -1.95 9.80
CA LEU A 228 5.73 -3.24 9.14
C LEU A 228 6.82 -4.28 9.46
N GLN A 229 8.03 -3.89 9.84
CA GLN A 229 9.09 -4.83 10.21
C GLN A 229 8.97 -5.30 11.67
N GLU A 230 8.57 -4.40 12.57
CA GLU A 230 8.56 -4.67 14.01
C GLU A 230 7.37 -5.51 14.48
N LYS A 231 6.27 -5.55 13.71
CA LYS A 231 5.03 -6.23 14.09
C LYS A 231 4.38 -6.90 12.88
N GLN A 232 3.85 -8.09 13.08
CA GLN A 232 3.02 -8.78 12.09
C GLN A 232 1.55 -8.44 12.31
N TYR A 233 0.91 -7.96 11.25
CA TYR A 233 -0.51 -7.62 11.20
C TYR A 233 -1.24 -8.65 10.36
N ARG A 234 -2.49 -8.95 10.72
CA ARG A 234 -3.32 -9.74 9.80
C ARG A 234 -3.89 -8.86 8.68
N LYS A 235 -3.93 -7.55 8.85
CA LYS A 235 -4.60 -6.66 7.91
C LYS A 235 -3.81 -5.38 7.77
N VAL A 236 -3.54 -4.97 6.54
CA VAL A 236 -2.86 -3.71 6.22
C VAL A 236 -3.81 -2.88 5.38
N TYR A 237 -4.27 -1.76 5.93
CA TYR A 237 -5.07 -0.77 5.23
C TYR A 237 -4.15 0.37 4.78
N PHE A 238 -4.18 0.69 3.49
CA PHE A 238 -3.25 1.65 2.91
C PHE A 238 -3.98 2.71 2.08
N SER A 239 -3.77 4.00 2.40
CA SER A 239 -4.37 5.14 1.70
C SER A 239 -3.45 6.36 1.63
N VAL A 240 -2.86 6.59 0.46
CA VAL A 240 -2.16 7.82 0.05
C VAL A 240 -2.47 8.09 -1.42
N GLY A 241 -2.40 9.34 -1.87
CA GLY A 241 -2.62 9.68 -3.28
C GLY A 241 -3.17 11.08 -3.52
N ILE A 242 -3.81 11.69 -2.52
CA ILE A 242 -4.34 13.07 -2.65
C ILE A 242 -3.21 14.09 -2.84
N ASN A 243 -2.05 13.83 -2.23
CA ASN A 243 -0.87 14.70 -2.29
C ASN A 243 -0.06 14.49 -3.58
N GLU A 244 -0.44 13.50 -4.39
CA GLU A 244 0.19 13.06 -5.62
C GLU A 244 -0.66 13.38 -6.85
N LEU A 245 -1.76 14.12 -6.69
CA LEU A 245 -2.57 14.55 -7.83
C LEU A 245 -1.78 15.42 -8.82
N GLY A 246 -0.71 16.09 -8.37
CA GLY A 246 0.25 16.80 -9.22
C GLY A 246 1.30 15.91 -9.92
N MET A 247 1.13 14.59 -9.88
CA MET A 247 2.01 13.62 -10.54
C MET A 247 1.24 12.84 -11.62
N PRO A 248 1.90 12.45 -12.73
CA PRO A 248 1.30 11.54 -13.70
C PRO A 248 0.81 10.26 -13.03
N THR A 249 -0.36 9.77 -13.44
CA THR A 249 -0.93 8.55 -12.88
C THR A 249 -0.01 7.34 -13.08
N GLU A 250 0.77 7.31 -14.16
CA GLU A 250 1.74 6.24 -14.43
C GLU A 250 2.82 6.16 -13.36
N ASP A 251 3.44 7.30 -13.04
CA ASP A 251 4.50 7.37 -12.03
C ASP A 251 3.95 7.06 -10.62
N TYR A 252 2.72 7.50 -10.34
CA TYR A 252 2.03 7.18 -9.09
C TYR A 252 1.72 5.68 -8.98
N PHE A 253 1.16 5.07 -10.03
CA PHE A 253 0.79 3.66 -10.06
C PHE A 253 1.99 2.74 -9.82
N GLU A 254 3.12 2.99 -10.50
CA GLU A 254 4.32 2.15 -10.32
C GLU A 254 4.84 2.20 -8.88
N LYS A 255 4.88 3.40 -8.27
CA LYS A 255 5.28 3.52 -6.86
C LYS A 255 4.29 2.88 -5.89
N TYR A 256 3.00 2.95 -6.21
CA TYR A 256 1.96 2.29 -5.42
C TYR A 256 2.08 0.77 -5.50
N LYS A 257 2.29 0.22 -6.70
CA LYS A 257 2.53 -1.19 -6.99
C LYS A 257 3.78 -1.70 -6.26
N GLU A 258 4.88 -0.96 -6.31
CA GLU A 258 6.11 -1.27 -5.57
C GLU A 258 5.84 -1.39 -4.06
N PHE A 259 5.13 -0.42 -3.47
CA PHE A 259 4.85 -0.46 -2.04
C PHE A 259 3.92 -1.62 -1.64
N VAL A 260 2.93 -1.98 -2.47
CA VAL A 260 2.12 -3.19 -2.23
C VAL A 260 3.00 -4.45 -2.23
N LYS A 261 3.97 -4.55 -3.15
CA LYS A 261 4.95 -5.65 -3.16
C LYS A 261 5.81 -5.66 -1.89
N VAL A 262 6.25 -4.50 -1.41
CA VAL A 262 6.99 -4.37 -0.13
C VAL A 262 6.14 -4.81 1.06
N ILE A 263 4.89 -4.34 1.16
CA ILE A 263 3.96 -4.77 2.22
C ILE A 263 3.84 -6.30 2.20
N ARG A 264 3.61 -6.91 1.04
CA ARG A 264 3.48 -8.38 0.93
C ARG A 264 4.74 -9.10 1.41
N LYS A 265 5.94 -8.58 1.16
CA LYS A 265 7.19 -9.21 1.65
C LYS A 265 7.35 -9.11 3.17
N LEU A 266 7.03 -7.95 3.74
CA LEU A 266 7.11 -7.72 5.18
C LEU A 266 5.97 -8.37 5.95
N GLN A 267 4.83 -8.58 5.29
CA GLN A 267 3.57 -9.09 5.86
C GLN A 267 3.00 -10.21 4.96
N PRO A 268 3.68 -11.37 4.87
CA PRO A 268 3.38 -12.42 3.89
C PRO A 268 1.95 -12.94 3.96
N ASP A 269 1.37 -13.04 5.16
CA ASP A 269 0.02 -13.58 5.33
C ASP A 269 -1.07 -12.49 5.24
N ALA A 270 -0.71 -11.21 5.36
CA ALA A 270 -1.66 -10.09 5.54
C ALA A 270 -2.71 -9.97 4.43
N ILE A 271 -3.93 -9.56 4.80
CA ILE A 271 -4.90 -9.03 3.85
C ILE A 271 -4.52 -7.57 3.61
N ILE A 272 -4.29 -7.21 2.35
CA ILE A 272 -3.93 -5.85 1.97
C ILE A 272 -5.19 -5.18 1.41
N TYR A 273 -5.62 -4.09 2.04
CA TYR A 273 -6.69 -3.23 1.57
C TYR A 273 -6.09 -1.98 0.94
N VAL A 274 -6.12 -1.93 -0.39
CA VAL A 274 -5.85 -0.73 -1.17
C VAL A 274 -7.08 0.15 -1.08
N GLN A 275 -6.97 1.29 -0.39
CA GLN A 275 -8.09 2.21 -0.23
C GLN A 275 -8.04 3.31 -1.30
N GLY A 276 -9.17 3.50 -2.00
CA GLY A 276 -9.35 4.61 -2.92
C GLY A 276 -9.09 5.96 -2.26
N ILE A 277 -8.49 6.88 -3.01
CA ILE A 277 -8.32 8.27 -2.64
C ILE A 277 -9.72 8.88 -2.48
N MET A 278 -10.00 9.46 -1.30
CA MET A 278 -11.24 10.16 -1.04
C MET A 278 -11.38 11.38 -1.98
N HIS A 279 -12.57 11.57 -2.54
CA HIS A 279 -12.93 12.70 -3.39
C HIS A 279 -12.85 14.02 -2.60
N VAL A 280 -12.90 15.11 -3.34
CA VAL A 280 -13.01 16.47 -2.81
C VAL A 280 -14.42 17.01 -3.07
N THR A 281 -14.72 18.14 -2.45
CA THR A 281 -15.99 18.85 -2.69
C THR A 281 -16.09 19.38 -4.11
N ALA A 282 -17.33 19.62 -4.57
CA ALA A 282 -17.59 20.15 -5.91
C ALA A 282 -16.93 21.53 -6.12
N SER A 283 -17.00 22.43 -5.13
CA SER A 283 -16.37 23.76 -5.25
C SER A 283 -14.85 23.67 -5.34
N TYR A 284 -14.23 22.76 -4.57
CA TYR A 284 -12.79 22.54 -4.61
C TYR A 284 -12.35 21.94 -5.95
N ALA A 285 -13.07 20.92 -6.44
CA ALA A 285 -12.79 20.29 -7.73
C ALA A 285 -12.88 21.29 -8.89
N GLN A 286 -13.90 22.15 -8.93
CA GLN A 286 -14.06 23.15 -10.00
C GLN A 286 -13.00 24.26 -9.97
N ALA A 287 -12.45 24.57 -8.80
CA ALA A 287 -11.44 25.61 -8.63
C ALA A 287 -10.00 25.16 -8.95
N ASN A 288 -9.74 23.85 -9.05
CA ASN A 288 -8.39 23.30 -9.20
C ASN A 288 -8.29 22.35 -10.40
N ASP A 289 -7.37 22.63 -11.32
CA ASP A 289 -7.09 21.79 -12.49
C ASP A 289 -6.29 20.53 -12.17
N VAL A 290 -5.59 20.51 -11.03
CA VAL A 290 -4.83 19.36 -10.52
C VAL A 290 -5.63 18.56 -9.49
N TYR A 291 -6.12 19.24 -8.45
CA TYR A 291 -6.76 18.60 -7.29
C TYR A 291 -8.28 18.53 -7.47
N ASN A 292 -8.75 17.61 -8.31
CA ASN A 292 -10.15 17.41 -8.65
C ASN A 292 -10.53 15.94 -8.75
N ASN A 293 -11.84 15.68 -8.74
CA ASN A 293 -12.38 14.33 -8.70
C ASN A 293 -12.10 13.52 -9.98
N THR A 294 -11.98 14.15 -11.16
CA THR A 294 -11.56 13.43 -12.38
C THR A 294 -10.17 12.81 -12.24
N ASN A 295 -9.20 13.56 -11.71
CA ASN A 295 -7.84 13.04 -11.46
C ASN A 295 -7.82 11.98 -10.35
N ILE A 296 -8.65 12.15 -9.32
CA ILE A 296 -8.82 11.16 -8.27
C ILE A 296 -9.39 9.85 -8.83
N VAL A 297 -10.45 9.91 -9.64
CA VAL A 297 -11.06 8.73 -10.29
C VAL A 297 -10.06 8.02 -11.20
N ASP A 298 -9.26 8.76 -11.96
CA ASP A 298 -8.21 8.20 -12.82
C ASP A 298 -7.16 7.40 -12.02
N LYS A 299 -6.67 7.96 -10.91
CA LYS A 299 -5.73 7.29 -10.00
C LYS A 299 -6.35 6.11 -9.26
N ASN A 300 -7.59 6.25 -8.79
CA ASN A 300 -8.35 5.16 -8.16
C ASN A 300 -8.56 4.00 -9.14
N THR A 301 -8.85 4.30 -10.41
CA THR A 301 -8.97 3.32 -11.48
C THR A 301 -7.66 2.55 -11.69
N ALA A 302 -6.51 3.22 -11.59
CA ALA A 302 -5.21 2.59 -11.67
C ALA A 302 -4.95 1.65 -10.49
N ILE A 303 -5.00 2.14 -9.25
CA ILE A 303 -4.63 1.32 -8.07
C ILE A 303 -5.64 0.20 -7.79
N ALA A 304 -6.90 0.34 -8.23
CA ALA A 304 -7.89 -0.73 -8.13
C ALA A 304 -7.48 -1.99 -8.91
N THR A 305 -6.62 -1.88 -9.93
CA THR A 305 -6.15 -3.05 -10.68
C THR A 305 -5.11 -3.89 -9.94
N LEU A 306 -4.61 -3.41 -8.79
CA LEU A 306 -3.69 -4.16 -7.93
C LEU A 306 -4.40 -5.22 -7.07
N ALA A 307 -5.74 -5.19 -7.00
CA ALA A 307 -6.50 -6.19 -6.26
C ALA A 307 -6.55 -7.53 -7.00
N ASN A 308 -6.23 -8.62 -6.30
CA ASN A 308 -6.30 -9.99 -6.81
C ASN A 308 -7.57 -10.74 -6.36
N GLY A 309 -8.32 -10.18 -5.40
CA GLY A 309 -9.56 -10.76 -4.88
C GLY A 309 -9.39 -11.96 -3.95
N ARG A 310 -8.15 -12.31 -3.61
CA ARG A 310 -7.79 -13.36 -2.64
C ARG A 310 -7.21 -12.75 -1.38
N ASP A 311 -6.19 -11.91 -1.53
CA ASP A 311 -5.41 -11.34 -0.44
C ASP A 311 -5.02 -9.87 -0.60
N ILE A 312 -5.26 -9.30 -1.77
CA ILE A 312 -5.21 -7.87 -2.04
C ILE A 312 -6.60 -7.48 -2.53
N PHE A 313 -7.22 -6.53 -1.83
CA PHE A 313 -8.57 -6.06 -2.08
C PHE A 313 -8.59 -4.55 -2.27
N TYR A 314 -9.43 -4.08 -3.18
CA TYR A 314 -9.70 -2.66 -3.36
C TYR A 314 -11.01 -2.29 -2.68
N ILE A 315 -10.96 -1.27 -1.83
CA ILE A 315 -12.13 -0.68 -1.18
C ILE A 315 -12.19 0.82 -1.43
N ASP A 316 -13.40 1.34 -1.63
CA ASP A 316 -13.62 2.74 -1.99
C ASP A 316 -14.65 3.42 -1.09
N MET A 317 -14.14 4.16 -0.10
CA MET A 317 -14.95 4.85 0.90
C MET A 317 -15.79 5.99 0.32
N ASN A 318 -15.49 6.43 -0.91
CA ASN A 318 -16.28 7.44 -1.60
C ASN A 318 -17.75 7.05 -1.72
N SER A 319 -18.06 5.74 -1.73
CA SER A 319 -19.42 5.23 -1.81
C SER A 319 -20.26 5.59 -0.56
N ALA A 320 -19.60 5.89 0.55
CA ALA A 320 -20.23 6.27 1.81
C ALA A 320 -20.29 7.78 2.04
N VAL A 321 -19.41 8.56 1.41
CA VAL A 321 -19.27 10.00 1.69
C VAL A 321 -19.59 10.91 0.50
N CYS A 322 -19.69 10.38 -0.72
CA CYS A 322 -20.02 11.18 -1.90
C CYS A 322 -21.53 11.26 -2.15
N ASP A 323 -21.94 12.35 -2.79
CA ASP A 323 -23.26 12.51 -3.39
C ASP A 323 -23.39 11.76 -4.73
N ALA A 324 -24.55 11.91 -5.38
CA ALA A 324 -24.85 11.26 -6.66
C ALA A 324 -23.96 11.74 -7.83
N ASP A 325 -23.33 12.90 -7.69
CA ASP A 325 -22.40 13.46 -8.68
C ASP A 325 -20.95 13.06 -8.39
N GLY A 326 -20.73 12.25 -7.34
CA GLY A 326 -19.41 11.80 -6.91
C GLY A 326 -18.59 12.89 -6.23
N ASN A 327 -19.22 13.85 -5.55
CA ASN A 327 -18.49 14.85 -4.76
C ASN A 327 -18.72 14.64 -3.28
N VAL A 328 -17.73 14.97 -2.45
CA VAL A 328 -17.95 15.11 -1.01
C VAL A 328 -18.88 16.31 -0.78
N PRO A 329 -19.99 16.17 -0.03
CA PRO A 329 -20.84 17.31 0.30
C PRO A 329 -20.10 18.41 1.07
N GLU A 330 -20.33 19.66 0.69
CA GLU A 330 -19.70 20.85 1.30
C GLU A 330 -19.93 20.96 2.81
N ASP A 331 -21.07 20.47 3.28
CA ASP A 331 -21.45 20.54 4.69
C ASP A 331 -20.72 19.52 5.57
N ILE A 332 -20.11 18.48 4.99
CA ILE A 332 -19.31 17.49 5.72
C ILE A 332 -17.80 17.69 5.56
N SER A 333 -17.35 18.63 4.73
CA SER A 333 -15.95 19.03 4.60
C SER A 333 -15.69 20.41 5.19
N TYR A 334 -14.50 20.65 5.77
CA TYR A 334 -14.16 21.97 6.34
C TYR A 334 -13.35 22.87 5.40
N ASP A 335 -12.55 22.30 4.50
CA ASP A 335 -11.68 23.03 3.55
C ASP A 335 -11.86 22.57 2.09
N GLY A 336 -12.80 21.66 1.85
CA GLY A 336 -13.03 21.05 0.55
C GLY A 336 -12.26 19.76 0.30
N ILE A 337 -11.29 19.41 1.16
CA ILE A 337 -10.43 18.21 1.05
C ILE A 337 -10.66 17.26 2.23
N HIS A 338 -10.67 17.80 3.44
CA HIS A 338 -10.73 17.03 4.67
C HIS A 338 -12.16 17.01 5.22
N LEU A 339 -12.55 15.87 5.78
CA LEU A 339 -13.83 15.74 6.46
C LEU A 339 -13.84 16.55 7.76
N LYS A 340 -15.01 17.04 8.14
CA LYS A 340 -15.25 17.51 9.51
C LYS A 340 -15.18 16.31 10.45
N ALA A 341 -14.76 16.57 11.70
CA ALA A 341 -14.68 15.55 12.75
C ALA A 341 -15.96 14.67 12.84
N SER A 342 -17.14 15.28 12.74
CA SER A 342 -18.43 14.59 12.81
C SER A 342 -18.71 13.60 11.67
N ALA A 343 -17.96 13.67 10.57
CA ALA A 343 -18.19 12.84 9.39
C ALA A 343 -17.24 11.63 9.31
N TYR A 344 -16.14 11.61 10.08
CA TYR A 344 -15.17 10.51 10.06
C TYR A 344 -15.75 9.17 10.53
N GLU A 345 -16.79 9.19 11.36
CA GLU A 345 -17.49 7.95 11.76
C GLU A 345 -18.14 7.23 10.56
N THR A 346 -18.49 7.96 9.50
CA THR A 346 -19.00 7.37 8.25
C THR A 346 -17.95 6.49 7.57
N TRP A 347 -16.67 6.88 7.64
CA TRP A 347 -15.58 6.07 7.10
C TRP A 347 -15.38 4.81 7.96
N HIS A 348 -15.45 4.93 9.29
CA HIS A 348 -15.41 3.75 10.15
C HIS A 348 -16.57 2.76 9.87
N GLU A 349 -17.81 3.23 9.76
CA GLU A 349 -18.95 2.38 9.37
C GLU A 349 -18.72 1.73 8.01
N PHE A 350 -18.22 2.49 7.03
CA PHE A 350 -17.87 1.93 5.71
C PHE A 350 -16.86 0.77 5.83
N LEU A 351 -15.81 0.93 6.64
CA LEU A 351 -14.81 -0.13 6.87
C LEU A 351 -15.45 -1.37 7.49
N ARG A 352 -16.37 -1.20 8.45
CA ARG A 352 -17.12 -2.32 9.06
C ARG A 352 -17.97 -3.08 8.07
N GLN A 353 -18.45 -2.45 6.99
CA GLN A 353 -19.25 -3.10 5.96
C GLN A 353 -18.40 -3.73 4.83
N ASN A 354 -17.09 -3.45 4.80
CA ASN A 354 -16.20 -3.82 3.69
C ASN A 354 -14.97 -4.58 4.20
N ALA A 355 -15.21 -5.69 4.89
CA ALA A 355 -14.18 -6.54 5.45
C ALA A 355 -14.18 -7.95 4.82
N ILE A 356 -13.01 -8.56 4.75
CA ILE A 356 -12.76 -9.95 4.35
C ILE A 356 -12.46 -10.76 5.59
N VAL A 357 -13.32 -11.73 5.88
CA VAL A 357 -13.09 -12.68 6.97
C VAL A 357 -12.50 -13.96 6.43
N ARG A 358 -11.36 -14.33 6.99
CA ARG A 358 -10.66 -15.59 6.77
C ARG A 358 -10.73 -16.44 8.03
N THR A 359 -10.67 -17.76 7.88
CA THR A 359 -10.50 -18.65 9.02
C THR A 359 -9.05 -18.67 9.48
N ASP A 360 -8.79 -19.17 10.70
CA ASP A 360 -7.42 -19.35 11.18
C ASP A 360 -6.66 -20.41 10.36
N GLU A 361 -7.36 -21.31 9.65
CA GLU A 361 -6.71 -22.21 8.69
C GLU A 361 -6.16 -21.44 7.48
N ASP A 362 -6.87 -20.44 6.98
CA ASP A 362 -6.44 -19.61 5.85
C ASP A 362 -5.20 -18.76 6.20
N TRP A 363 -4.96 -18.49 7.49
CA TRP A 363 -3.81 -17.73 7.98
C TRP A 363 -2.54 -18.57 8.22
N LYS A 364 -2.61 -19.90 8.01
CA LYS A 364 -1.42 -20.73 8.14
C LYS A 364 -0.58 -20.59 6.88
N PRO A 365 0.76 -20.48 7.00
CA PRO A 365 1.63 -20.48 5.84
C PRO A 365 1.29 -21.68 4.96
N GLN A 366 0.95 -21.42 3.71
CA GLN A 366 0.84 -22.49 2.73
C GLN A 366 2.25 -23.05 2.57
N VAL A 367 2.51 -24.22 3.19
CA VAL A 367 3.77 -24.92 3.00
C VAL A 367 3.83 -25.28 1.52
N THR A 368 4.60 -24.53 0.75
CA THR A 368 5.00 -24.96 -0.59
C THR A 368 5.90 -26.17 -0.37
N GLU A 369 5.37 -27.37 -0.59
CA GLU A 369 6.23 -28.54 -0.69
C GLU A 369 7.22 -28.27 -1.81
N ALA A 370 8.50 -28.15 -1.45
CA ALA A 370 9.57 -28.10 -2.43
C ALA A 370 9.39 -29.27 -3.40
N PRO A 371 9.56 -29.08 -4.72
CA PRO A 371 9.39 -30.14 -5.69
C PRO A 371 10.27 -31.32 -5.26
N ALA A 372 9.64 -32.49 -5.09
CA ALA A 372 10.32 -33.70 -4.69
C ALA A 372 11.54 -33.90 -5.59
N THR A 373 12.74 -33.87 -5.00
CA THR A 373 13.96 -34.24 -5.69
C THR A 373 13.84 -35.71 -6.08
N ALA A 374 13.43 -35.95 -7.31
CA ALA A 374 13.58 -37.24 -7.96
C ALA A 374 15.08 -37.44 -8.19
N ASP A 375 15.77 -38.05 -7.23
CA ASP A 375 16.88 -38.95 -7.49
C ASP A 375 17.32 -39.65 -6.21
N THR A 376 16.83 -40.88 -6.04
CA THR A 376 17.66 -41.94 -5.44
C THR A 376 17.42 -43.20 -6.25
N ILE A 377 18.25 -43.35 -7.28
CA ILE A 377 18.38 -44.59 -8.03
C ILE A 377 18.82 -45.69 -7.07
N ALA A 378 18.06 -46.79 -7.13
CA ALA A 378 18.27 -48.02 -6.39
C ALA A 378 19.67 -48.60 -6.61
N ALA A 379 20.27 -49.09 -5.53
CA ALA A 379 21.30 -50.11 -5.57
C ALA A 379 20.99 -51.19 -4.51
N GLU A 380 20.46 -52.30 -5.03
CA GLU A 380 20.67 -53.70 -4.64
C GLU A 380 20.63 -54.16 -3.16
N GLY A 381 19.85 -55.23 -2.94
CA GLY A 381 20.35 -56.36 -2.15
C GLY A 381 19.49 -56.87 -0.99
N GLY A 382 18.58 -57.79 -1.28
CA GLY A 382 18.53 -59.11 -0.62
C GLY A 382 18.23 -59.26 0.88
N THR A 383 17.16 -60.02 1.12
CA THR A 383 16.98 -61.07 2.15
C THR A 383 16.48 -60.71 3.57
N THR A 384 15.21 -61.09 3.77
CA THR A 384 14.65 -61.92 4.86
C THR A 384 15.05 -61.67 6.32
N GLY A 385 14.01 -61.49 7.15
CA GLY A 385 13.87 -62.31 8.35
C GLY A 385 13.86 -61.57 9.69
N ASP A 386 12.72 -61.74 10.36
CA ASP A 386 12.52 -61.86 11.81
C ASP A 386 12.17 -60.67 12.71
N THR A 387 11.16 -61.03 13.49
CA THR A 387 10.45 -60.51 14.67
C THR A 387 11.31 -60.05 15.85
N ALA A 388 10.81 -59.03 16.58
CA ALA A 388 10.62 -58.95 18.05
C ALA A 388 10.38 -57.45 18.40
N ALA A 389 9.24 -57.01 18.97
CA ALA A 389 8.72 -57.21 20.33
C ALA A 389 9.59 -56.56 21.44
N ALA A 390 8.89 -55.91 22.39
CA ALA A 390 9.32 -55.40 23.72
C ALA A 390 9.94 -53.98 23.80
N THR A 391 9.67 -53.12 24.78
CA THR A 391 8.68 -52.99 25.88
C THR A 391 8.81 -51.55 26.41
N ALA A 392 7.72 -51.03 26.97
CA ALA A 392 7.65 -49.77 27.72
C ALA A 392 8.61 -49.69 28.92
N VAL A 393 8.97 -48.46 29.31
CA VAL A 393 9.22 -48.09 30.70
C VAL A 393 8.73 -46.65 30.93
N GLU A 394 7.67 -46.53 31.74
CA GLU A 394 7.30 -45.31 32.45
C GLU A 394 8.29 -45.04 33.58
N THR A 395 8.57 -43.77 33.88
CA THR A 395 8.85 -43.34 35.25
C THR A 395 8.21 -41.99 35.53
N ASP A 396 7.22 -42.03 36.40
CA ASP A 396 6.58 -40.95 37.15
C ASP A 396 7.50 -40.51 38.31
N THR A 397 7.59 -39.20 38.59
CA THR A 397 7.86 -38.65 39.93
C THR A 397 7.43 -37.18 40.06
N THR A 398 6.24 -37.00 40.62
CA THR A 398 5.81 -36.03 41.64
C THR A 398 6.77 -34.97 42.24
N THR A 399 6.20 -33.76 42.34
CA THR A 399 6.16 -32.78 43.48
C THR A 399 7.40 -31.95 43.86
N LEU A 400 7.24 -30.61 43.89
CA LEU A 400 7.07 -29.78 45.12
C LEU A 400 7.14 -28.27 44.79
N SER A 401 6.15 -27.51 45.29
CA SER A 401 6.25 -26.05 45.53
C SER A 401 7.10 -25.76 46.78
N PRO A 402 7.54 -24.50 46.98
CA PRO A 402 6.97 -23.77 48.13
C PRO A 402 6.75 -22.25 47.92
N GLU A 403 5.84 -21.73 48.74
CA GLU A 403 5.69 -20.32 49.21
C GLU A 403 7.01 -19.82 49.84
N GLY A 404 7.37 -18.55 50.06
CA GLY A 404 6.77 -17.22 50.06
C GLY A 404 7.72 -16.32 50.89
N SER A 405 7.78 -15.00 50.68
CA SER A 405 8.38 -14.07 51.67
C SER A 405 7.97 -12.61 51.40
N GLN A 406 7.78 -11.89 52.50
CA GLN A 406 7.14 -10.58 52.66
C GLN A 406 8.10 -9.37 52.59
N ALA A 407 7.46 -8.20 52.40
CA ALA A 407 7.67 -6.89 53.05
C ALA A 407 8.86 -5.99 52.64
N ALA A 408 8.53 -4.76 52.18
CA ALA A 408 8.78 -3.52 52.94
C ALA A 408 8.27 -2.27 52.17
N THR A 409 7.49 -1.42 52.85
CA THR A 409 7.32 0.02 52.56
C THR A 409 8.42 0.82 53.27
N PRO A 410 8.69 2.08 52.87
CA PRO A 410 8.04 3.17 53.60
C PRO A 410 7.62 4.39 52.75
N ASP A 411 6.69 5.11 53.38
CA ASP A 411 6.08 6.41 53.14
C ASP A 411 7.07 7.59 53.10
N SER A 412 6.78 8.62 52.29
CA SER A 412 6.80 10.02 52.76
C SER A 412 6.09 10.96 51.78
N THR A 413 4.99 11.52 52.27
CA THR A 413 4.30 12.77 51.87
C THR A 413 5.20 14.02 51.79
N THR A 414 4.81 14.95 50.90
CA THR A 414 4.69 16.43 51.02
C THR A 414 4.98 17.04 49.64
N GLY A 415 4.24 17.98 49.08
CA GLY A 415 3.18 18.84 49.59
C GLY A 415 3.23 20.15 48.78
N ASN A 416 2.05 20.62 48.39
CA ASN A 416 1.70 21.96 47.92
C ASN A 416 2.08 22.41 46.49
N ASN A 417 1.35 23.31 45.85
CA ASN A 417 -0.06 23.73 45.79
C ASN A 417 -0.06 25.01 44.90
N VAL A 418 -1.24 25.39 44.40
CA VAL A 418 -1.63 26.73 43.90
C VAL A 418 -1.28 27.07 42.45
N SER A 419 -2.14 27.67 41.60
CA SER A 419 -3.60 27.89 41.44
C SER A 419 -3.76 28.81 40.22
N ALA A 420 -4.98 28.82 39.66
CA ALA A 420 -5.72 29.91 38.98
C ALA A 420 -6.21 29.44 37.60
N GLU A 421 -7.42 28.91 37.47
CA GLU A 421 -8.72 29.62 37.46
C GLU A 421 -8.81 30.78 36.46
N SER A 422 -9.66 30.61 35.43
CA SER A 422 -10.81 31.49 35.24
C SER A 422 -11.93 30.77 34.49
N ASN A 423 -13.15 31.02 34.97
CA ASN A 423 -14.43 30.39 34.68
C ASN A 423 -15.27 31.25 33.70
N VAL A 424 -16.55 30.87 33.56
CA VAL A 424 -17.74 31.56 33.00
C VAL A 424 -17.91 31.46 31.46
N SER A 425 -19.04 31.03 30.88
CA SER A 425 -20.44 31.00 31.34
C SER A 425 -21.27 29.93 30.62
N ALA A 426 -22.06 29.18 31.38
CA ALA A 426 -23.23 28.46 30.90
C ALA A 426 -24.43 29.44 30.80
N GLY A 427 -25.27 29.24 29.78
CA GLY A 427 -26.54 29.94 29.58
C GLY A 427 -27.65 28.91 29.43
N ASP A 428 -28.48 28.83 30.47
CA ASP A 428 -29.70 28.05 30.60
C ASP A 428 -30.80 28.59 29.66
N ASN A 429 -31.61 27.70 29.08
CA ASN A 429 -32.96 27.99 28.60
C ASN A 429 -33.68 26.67 28.32
N GLY A 430 -34.39 26.17 29.32
CA GLY A 430 -35.45 25.19 29.14
C GLY A 430 -36.74 25.81 28.60
N ILE A 431 -37.37 25.13 27.63
CA ILE A 431 -38.83 25.15 27.44
C ILE A 431 -39.28 23.72 27.14
N ALA A 432 -40.32 23.30 27.86
CA ALA A 432 -40.91 21.98 27.79
C ALA A 432 -42.21 21.96 26.95
N VAL A 433 -42.57 20.74 26.56
CA VAL A 433 -43.90 20.18 26.24
C VAL A 433 -44.45 20.38 24.83
N GLY A 434 -44.69 19.25 24.15
CA GLY A 434 -45.52 19.19 22.95
C GLY A 434 -45.56 17.80 22.29
N ASN A 435 -46.03 16.79 23.01
CA ASN A 435 -46.29 15.44 22.48
C ASN A 435 -47.56 15.49 21.60
N VAL A 436 -47.47 15.14 20.30
CA VAL A 436 -48.65 14.87 19.45
C VAL A 436 -48.38 13.65 18.58
N SER A 437 -49.17 12.62 18.85
CA SER A 437 -49.40 11.42 18.07
C SER A 437 -50.31 11.69 16.85
N GLY A 438 -50.01 11.07 15.72
CA GLY A 438 -50.90 10.87 14.56
C GLY A 438 -50.05 10.51 13.34
N GLY A 439 -50.05 9.29 12.80
CA GLY A 439 -51.20 8.44 12.53
C GLY A 439 -51.81 8.83 11.18
N GLY A 440 -51.18 8.41 10.08
CA GLY A 440 -51.65 8.68 8.71
C GLY A 440 -50.95 7.75 7.72
N ASN A 441 -51.76 6.93 7.06
CA ASN A 441 -51.42 5.72 6.33
C ASN A 441 -51.76 5.92 4.84
N VAL A 442 -51.00 5.29 3.93
CA VAL A 442 -51.37 4.81 2.55
C VAL A 442 -51.46 5.85 1.40
N PRO A 443 -51.24 5.48 0.10
CA PRO A 443 -50.57 4.31 -0.52
C PRO A 443 -49.46 4.62 -1.54
N ALA A 444 -48.75 3.54 -1.86
CA ALA A 444 -48.01 3.27 -3.07
C ALA A 444 -48.80 3.46 -4.39
N ALA A 445 -48.10 3.95 -5.41
CA ALA A 445 -48.31 3.63 -6.82
C ALA A 445 -46.98 3.01 -7.30
N GLY A 446 -46.93 1.84 -7.92
CA GLY A 446 -47.84 1.35 -8.94
C GLY A 446 -47.07 1.39 -10.27
N ASN A 447 -46.21 0.39 -10.45
CA ASN A 447 -45.39 0.15 -11.63
C ASN A 447 -46.29 -0.31 -12.79
N GLU A 448 -46.29 0.39 -13.93
CA GLU A 448 -46.73 -0.20 -15.20
C GLU A 448 -45.82 0.27 -16.34
N ALA A 449 -45.18 -0.71 -16.96
CA ALA A 449 -44.48 -0.63 -18.21
C ALA A 449 -45.47 -0.54 -19.39
N ALA A 450 -45.11 0.21 -20.42
CA ALA A 450 -45.64 0.01 -21.76
C ALA A 450 -44.54 0.21 -22.80
N GLN A 451 -44.34 -0.84 -23.59
CA GLN A 451 -43.43 -0.95 -24.72
C GLN A 451 -43.88 -0.08 -25.91
N ALA A 452 -42.86 0.43 -26.63
CA ALA A 452 -42.69 0.57 -28.07
C ALA A 452 -43.91 0.55 -29.02
N ALA A 453 -43.99 1.55 -29.91
CA ALA A 453 -43.95 1.33 -31.37
C ALA A 453 -43.83 2.64 -32.18
N ASN A 454 -42.93 2.57 -33.16
CA ASN A 454 -42.78 3.34 -34.40
C ASN A 454 -43.96 4.16 -34.94
N GLY A 455 -43.65 5.28 -35.60
CA GLY A 455 -44.47 5.83 -36.67
C GLY A 455 -44.07 7.24 -37.10
N THR A 456 -43.22 7.32 -38.12
CA THR A 456 -43.02 8.48 -39.01
C THR A 456 -44.34 9.08 -39.52
N GLU A 457 -44.45 10.42 -39.47
CA GLU A 457 -44.77 11.31 -40.60
C GLU A 457 -44.37 12.75 -40.28
#